data_AF-A0A961YBN3-F1
#
_entry.id   AF-A0A961YBN3-F1
#
_cell.length_a   1.000
_cell.length_b   1.000
_cell.length_c   1.000
_cell.angle_alpha   90.00
_cell.angle_beta   90.00
_cell.angle_gamma   90.00
#
_symmetry.space_group_name_H-M   'P 1'
#
loop_
_entity.id
_entity.type
_entity.pdbx_description
1 polymer ?
#
loop_
_entity_poly.entity_id
_entity_poly.type
_entity_poly.pdbx_seq_one_letter_code
_entity_poly.pdbx_strand_id
1 'polypeptide(L)' 'MNPVHEMIDSEVKGNDVLLFMKGTPAFPQCGFSGQVVQILDYLGVPYKGVNVLDNMEIREGVKTYSSWPTIPQLY' A
#
# COMPACT_ATOMS: atom_id res chain seq x y z
N MET A 1 15.77 -2.40 -15.95
CA MET A 1 14.59 -2.70 -15.13
C MET A 1 14.57 -1.69 -13.99
N ASN A 2 13.41 -1.23 -13.52
CA ASN A 2 13.33 -0.29 -12.42
C ASN A 2 13.41 -1.08 -11.09
N PRO A 3 14.49 -0.96 -10.29
CA PRO A 3 14.65 -1.75 -9.07
C PRO A 3 13.49 -1.59 -8.09
N VAL A 4 12.87 -0.41 -8.06
CA VAL A 4 11.71 -0.12 -7.20
C VAL A 4 10.48 -0.91 -7.66
N HIS A 5 10.29 -1.09 -8.96
CA HIS A 5 9.20 -1.91 -9.49
C HIS A 5 9.38 -3.38 -9.16
N GLU A 6 10.61 -3.90 -9.17
CA GLU A 6 10.89 -5.28 -8.75
C GLU A 6 10.60 -5.49 -7.27
N MET A 7 10.96 -4.52 -6.42
CA MET A 7 10.61 -4.55 -5.00
C MET A 7 9.09 -4.54 -4.77
N ILE A 8 8.37 -3.66 -5.47
CA ILE A 8 6.90 -3.57 -5.37
C ILE A 8 6.26 -4.87 -5.88
N ASP A 9 6.73 -5.41 -7.00
CA ASP A 9 6.22 -6.66 -7.57
C ASP A 9 6.43 -7.84 -6.63
N SER A 10 7.60 -7.91 -5.98
CA SER A 10 7.88 -8.93 -4.96
C SER A 10 6.97 -8.79 -3.74
N GLU A 11 6.66 -7.57 -3.32
CA GLU A 11 5.72 -7.33 -2.21
C GLU A 11 4.31 -7.75 -2.61
N VAL A 12 3.83 -7.32 -3.78
CA VAL A 12 2.48 -7.68 -4.27
C VAL A 12 2.32 -9.18 -4.43
N LYS A 13 3.31 -9.88 -4.98
CA LYS A 13 3.25 -11.34 -5.18
C LYS A 13 3.50 -12.15 -3.90
N GLY A 14 4.13 -11.54 -2.89
CA GLY A 14 4.51 -12.19 -1.65
C GLY A 14 3.44 -12.13 -0.55
N ASN A 15 2.36 -11.38 -0.74
CA ASN A 15 1.30 -11.20 0.25
C ASN A 15 -0.07 -11.44 -0.38
N ASP A 16 -0.93 -12.20 0.30
CA ASP A 16 -2.29 -12.49 -0.18
C ASP A 16 -3.17 -11.24 -0.28
N VAL A 17 -2.94 -10.26 0.60
CA VAL A 17 -3.57 -8.93 0.58
C VAL A 17 -2.54 -7.89 1.00
N LEU A 18 -2.32 -6.88 0.17
CA LEU A 18 -1.34 -5.82 0.38
C LEU A 18 -1.96 -4.43 0.21
N LEU A 19 -1.80 -3.59 1.22
CA LEU A 19 -2.28 -2.22 1.22
C LEU A 19 -1.10 -1.23 1.24
N PHE A 20 -0.86 -0.55 0.12
CA PHE A 20 -0.02 0.65 0.12
C PHE A 20 -0.84 1.83 0.65
N MET A 21 -0.41 2.41 1.77
CA MET A 21 -1.16 3.45 2.50
C MET A 21 -0.27 4.56 3.04
N LYS A 22 -0.90 5.67 3.44
CA LYS A 22 -0.24 6.78 4.13
C LYS A 22 -0.37 6.60 5.64
N GLY A 23 0.75 6.35 6.32
CA GLY A 23 0.78 5.92 7.71
C GLY A 23 0.73 4.39 7.84
N THR A 24 0.38 3.90 9.03
CA THR A 24 0.26 2.47 9.33
C THR A 24 -1.18 2.09 9.65
N PRO A 25 -1.55 0.80 9.64
CA PRO A 25 -2.89 0.37 10.06
C PRO A 25 -3.28 0.88 11.45
N ALA A 26 -2.34 0.88 12.39
CA ALA A 26 -2.56 1.41 13.75
C ALA A 26 -2.64 2.95 13.80
N PHE A 27 -1.93 3.65 12.90
CA PHE A 27 -1.87 5.11 12.86
C PHE A 27 -1.97 5.62 11.41
N PRO A 28 -3.18 5.59 10.79
CA PRO A 28 -3.36 6.09 9.44
C PRO A 28 -3.24 7.62 9.42
N GLN A 29 -2.47 8.16 8.48
CA GLN A 29 -2.21 9.60 8.35
C GLN A 29 -3.02 10.27 7.22
N CYS A 30 -3.98 9.54 6.65
CA CYS A 30 -4.88 10.04 5.61
C CYS A 30 -6.25 9.37 5.76
N GLY A 31 -7.33 10.15 5.66
CA GLY A 31 -8.70 9.64 5.81
C GLY A 31 -9.04 8.50 4.86
N PHE A 32 -8.58 8.56 3.60
CA PHE A 32 -8.77 7.47 2.63
C PHE A 32 -8.06 6.18 3.05
N SER A 33 -6.82 6.28 3.55
CA SER A 33 -6.08 5.14 4.07
C SER A 33 -6.74 4.54 5.31
N GLY A 34 -7.23 5.39 6.22
CA GLY A 34 -7.98 4.95 7.40
C GLY A 34 -9.28 4.24 7.04
N GLN A 35 -9.99 4.70 6.00
CA GLN A 35 -11.23 4.06 5.56
C GLN A 35 -10.98 2.65 5.01
N VAL A 36 -9.91 2.43 4.22
CA VAL A 36 -9.58 1.09 3.73
C VAL A 36 -9.20 0.16 4.87
N VAL A 37 -8.39 0.63 5.83
CA VAL A 37 -8.06 -0.13 7.06
C VAL A 37 -9.33 -0.55 7.81
N GLN A 38 -10.26 0.38 8.06
CA GLN A 38 -11.52 0.07 8.75
C GLN A 38 -12.34 -1.00 8.03
N ILE A 39 -12.37 -0.98 6.70
CA ILE A 39 -13.09 -1.99 5.90
C ILE A 39 -12.41 -3.35 6.04
N LEU A 40 -11.09 -3.43 5.90
CA LEU A 40 -10.34 -4.69 6.00
C LEU A 40 -10.44 -5.29 7.40
N ASP A 41 -10.32 -4.45 8.44
CA ASP A 41 -10.46 -4.85 9.84
C ASP A 41 -11.88 -5.34 10.13
N TYR A 42 -12.91 -4.69 9.59
CA TYR A 42 -14.31 -5.12 9.71
C TYR A 42 -14.55 -6.48 9.05
N LEU A 43 -13.93 -6.73 7.90
CA LEU A 43 -14.02 -8.01 7.19
C LEU A 43 -13.19 -9.12 7.87
N GLY A 44 -12.31 -8.76 8.83
CA GLY A 44 -11.45 -9.72 9.53
C GLY A 44 -10.39 -10.35 8.63
N VAL A 45 -10.02 -9.68 7.54
CA VAL A 45 -9.04 -10.21 6.57
C VAL A 45 -7.63 -9.80 7.01
N PRO A 46 -6.67 -10.73 7.15
CA PRO A 46 -5.29 -10.36 7.40
C PRO A 46 -4.68 -9.72 6.14
N TYR A 47 -3.95 -8.61 6.31
CA TYR A 47 -3.27 -7.91 5.23
C TYR A 47 -1.96 -7.31 5.71
N LYS A 48 -1.05 -7.05 4.76
CA LYS A 48 0.16 -6.28 5.01
C LYS A 48 -0.10 -4.80 4.66
N GLY A 49 0.21 -3.90 5.58
CA GLY A 49 0.21 -2.46 5.32
C GLY A 49 1.61 -1.93 5.04
N VAL A 50 1.83 -1.28 3.90
CA VAL A 50 3.09 -0.61 3.56
C VAL A 50 2.91 0.90 3.64
N ASN A 51 3.65 1.53 4.55
CA ASN A 51 3.65 2.98 4.71
C ASN A 51 4.51 3.65 3.64
N VAL A 52 3.87 4.30 2.66
CA VAL A 52 4.58 4.99 1.57
C VAL A 52 5.19 6.32 2.01
N LEU A 53 4.87 6.83 3.21
CA LEU A 53 5.45 8.08 3.70
C LEU A 53 6.90 7.89 4.18
N ASP A 54 7.28 6.67 4.55
CA ASP A 54 8.62 6.35 5.00
C ASP A 54 9.60 6.16 3.82
N ASN A 55 9.08 5.93 2.61
CA ASN A 55 9.88 5.74 1.41
C ASN A 55 9.23 6.42 0.18
N MET A 56 9.80 7.56 -0.22
CA MET A 56 9.33 8.34 -1.36
C MET A 56 9.52 7.62 -2.71
N GLU A 57 10.52 6.73 -2.83
CA GLU A 57 10.71 5.94 -4.04
C GLU A 57 9.57 4.93 -4.20
N ILE A 58 9.16 4.24 -3.13
CA ILE A 58 8.00 3.35 -3.15
C ILE A 58 6.72 4.14 -3.47
N ARG A 59 6.57 5.34 -2.91
CA ARG A 59 5.41 6.21 -3.16
C ARG A 59 5.22 6.57 -4.63
N GLU A 60 6.29 6.92 -5.34
CA GLU A 60 6.21 7.23 -6.77
C GLU A 60 6.26 5.95 -7.63
N GLY A 61 6.99 4.94 -7.16
CA GLY A 61 7.09 3.62 -7.77
C GLY A 61 5.74 2.93 -7.87
N VAL A 62 4.93 2.93 -6.81
CA VAL A 62 3.62 2.24 -6.81
C VAL A 62 2.66 2.89 -7.81
N LYS A 63 2.71 4.22 -7.96
CA LYS A 63 1.86 4.93 -8.93
C LYS A 63 2.21 4.59 -10.37
N THR A 64 3.51 4.50 -10.66
CA THR A 64 3.99 4.16 -12.00
C THR A 64 3.84 2.66 -12.29
N TYR A 65 3.96 1.80 -11.28
CA TYR A 65 3.75 0.35 -11.38
C TYR A 65 2.31 0.01 -11.77
N SER A 66 1.30 0.57 -11.08
CA SER A 66 -0.11 0.33 -11.40
C SER A 66 -0.68 1.24 -12.49
N SER A 67 0.09 2.21 -12.98
CA SER A 67 -0.42 3.31 -13.81
C SER A 67 -1.59 4.04 -13.13
N TRP A 68 -1.57 4.15 -11.79
CA TRP A 68 -2.62 4.77 -10.98
C TRP A 68 -2.06 5.87 -10.05
N PRO A 69 -2.54 7.12 -10.13
CA PRO A 69 -1.83 8.26 -9.53
C PRO A 69 -2.05 8.44 -8.01
N THR A 70 -3.04 7.77 -7.40
CA THR A 70 -3.46 8.02 -6.01
C THR A 70 -3.15 6.87 -5.05
N ILE A 71 -3.19 7.17 -3.76
CA ILE A 71 -2.95 6.27 -2.63
C ILE A 71 -4.07 6.54 -1.60
N PRO A 72 -4.67 5.52 -0.96
CA PRO A 72 -4.24 4.11 -0.87
C PRO A 72 -4.43 3.28 -2.14
N GLN A 73 -3.65 2.20 -2.28
CA GLN A 73 -3.81 1.17 -3.31
C GLN A 73 -3.81 -0.22 -2.65
N LEU A 74 -4.87 -0.99 -2.91
CA LEU A 74 -5.05 -2.36 -2.40
C LEU A 74 -4.74 -3.34 -3.55
N TYR A 75 -3.94 -4.35 -3.23
CA TYR A 75 -3.57 -5.45 -4.11
C TYR A 75 -3.94 -6.77 -3.45
#